data_AF-A0A528FM51-F1
#
_entry.id   AF-A0A528FM51-F1
#
_cell.length_a   1.000
_cell.length_b   1.000
_cell.length_c   1.000
_cell.angle_alpha   90.00
_cell.angle_beta   90.00
_cell.angle_gamma   90.00
#
_symmetry.space_group_name_H-M   'P 1'
#
loop_
_entity.id
_entity.type
_entity.pdbx_description
1 polymer ?
#
loop_
_entity_poly.entity_id
_entity_poly.type
_entity_poly.pdbx_seq_one_letter_code
_entity_poly.pdbx_strand_id
1 'polypeptide(L)' 'LLTTGQDNPNEAQIRFLVDGAVPPELTGYERAVFLFDGHDAAQVQAARTHWKTMKEAGHVVTYWQQTSDRRWERKA' A
#
# COMPACT_ATOMS: atom_id res chain seq x y z
N LEU A 1 0.36 8.60 13.47
CA LEU A 1 0.65 9.88 12.79
C LEU A 1 -0.10 9.91 11.46
N LEU A 2 -0.72 11.04 11.10
CA LEU A 2 -1.18 11.30 9.73
C LEU A 2 -0.31 12.44 9.18
N THR A 3 0.26 12.24 8.00
CA THR A 3 1.21 13.20 7.42
C THR A 3 1.22 13.09 5.90
N THR A 4 1.53 14.19 5.22
CA THR A 4 1.89 14.24 3.80
C THR A 4 3.42 14.24 3.59
N GLY A 5 4.19 14.33 4.67
CA GLY A 5 5.64 14.19 4.68
C GLY A 5 6.09 12.73 4.65
N GLN A 6 7.40 12.52 4.55
CA GLN A 6 7.98 11.19 4.43
C GLN A 6 8.49 10.60 5.75
N ASP A 7 8.68 11.45 6.76
CA ASP A 7 9.26 11.09 8.04
C ASP A 7 8.38 10.14 8.87
N ASN A 8 9.01 9.40 9.78
CA ASN A 8 8.37 8.50 10.74
C ASN A 8 8.71 8.88 12.20
N PRO A 9 8.35 10.09 12.67
CA PRO A 9 8.73 10.58 14.00
C PRO A 9 8.04 9.82 15.14
N ASN A 10 6.99 9.05 14.85
CA ASN A 10 6.30 8.21 15.82
C ASN A 10 6.71 6.73 15.74
N GLU A 11 7.78 6.41 15.00
CA GLU A 11 8.35 5.06 14.88
C GLU A 11 7.31 3.99 14.51
N ALA A 12 6.39 4.33 13.61
CA ALA A 12 5.38 3.40 13.15
C ALA A 12 6.01 2.19 12.44
N GLN A 13 5.61 0.97 12.84
CA GLN A 13 6.03 -0.27 12.16
C GLN A 13 5.20 -0.55 10.89
N ILE A 14 3.99 0.02 10.82
CA ILE A 14 3.06 -0.16 9.70
C ILE A 14 2.74 1.20 9.09
N ARG A 15 2.90 1.32 7.77
CA ARG A 15 2.56 2.53 7.03
C ARG A 15 1.42 2.28 6.04
N PHE A 16 0.37 3.08 6.16
CA PHE A 16 -0.73 3.12 5.20
C PHE A 16 -0.49 4.27 4.21
N LEU A 17 -0.61 3.96 2.93
CA LEU A 17 -0.55 4.90 1.82
C LEU A 17 -1.94 4.92 1.19
N VAL A 18 -2.53 6.10 1.11
CA VAL A 18 -3.88 6.32 0.62
C VAL A 18 -3.84 7.36 -0.50
N ASP A 19 -4.87 7.38 -1.35
CA ASP A 19 -5.09 8.43 -2.34
C ASP A 19 -3.88 8.68 -3.27
N GLY A 20 -3.29 7.58 -3.77
CA GLY A 20 -2.15 7.66 -4.69
C GLY A 20 -0.83 8.10 -4.05
N ALA A 21 -0.71 8.12 -2.73
CA ALA A 21 0.53 8.45 -2.05
C ALA A 21 1.69 7.54 -2.49
N VAL A 22 2.79 8.17 -2.92
CA VAL A 22 4.02 7.47 -3.29
C VAL A 22 4.78 7.07 -2.03
N PRO A 23 5.24 5.81 -1.93
CA PRO A 23 5.98 5.35 -0.77
C PRO A 23 7.36 5.99 -0.73
N PRO A 24 7.86 6.38 0.46
CA PRO A 24 9.27 6.60 0.63
C PRO A 24 10.01 5.26 0.68
N GLU A 25 11.30 5.32 0.98
CA GLU A 25 12.05 4.16 1.41
C GLU A 25 11.31 3.41 2.52
N LEU A 26 11.07 2.11 2.31
CA LEU A 26 10.30 1.28 3.23
C LEU A 26 11.17 0.58 4.27
N THR A 27 12.49 0.78 4.22
CA THR A 27 13.42 0.30 5.24
C THR A 27 12.98 0.75 6.64
N GLY A 28 12.92 -0.20 7.58
CA GLY A 28 12.48 0.03 8.96
C GLY A 28 10.99 -0.15 9.21
N TYR A 29 10.16 -0.24 8.17
CA TYR A 29 8.77 -0.68 8.33
C TYR A 29 8.68 -2.20 8.23
N GLU A 30 7.84 -2.80 9.06
CA GLU A 30 7.49 -4.21 8.96
C GLU A 30 6.45 -4.46 7.86
N ARG A 31 5.61 -3.44 7.57
CA ARG A 31 4.55 -3.53 6.57
C ARG A 31 4.19 -2.18 5.97
N ALA A 32 4.08 -2.14 4.65
CA ALA A 32 3.39 -1.07 3.94
C ALA A 32 2.06 -1.57 3.39
N VAL A 33 1.01 -0.74 3.48
CA VAL A 33 -0.32 -1.03 2.96
C VAL A 33 -0.71 0.08 1.99
N PHE A 34 -0.90 -0.30 0.73
CA PHE A 34 -1.39 0.60 -0.31
C PHE A 34 -2.90 0.42 -0.41
N LEU A 35 -3.64 1.46 -0.06
CA LEU A 35 -5.10 1.47 -0.13
C LEU A 35 -5.53 2.39 -1.28
N PHE A 36 -6.34 1.85 -2.19
CA PHE A 36 -6.75 2.53 -3.41
C PHE A 36 -8.20 2.15 -3.77
N ASP A 37 -8.85 2.99 -4.57
CA ASP A 37 -10.17 2.67 -5.12
C ASP A 37 -10.04 1.75 -6.35
N GLY A 38 -10.65 0.56 -6.28
CA GLY A 38 -10.67 -0.40 -7.38
C GLY A 38 -11.51 0.02 -8.59
N HIS A 39 -12.35 1.05 -8.45
CA HIS A 39 -13.14 1.63 -9.55
C HIS A 39 -12.43 2.80 -10.25
N ASP A 40 -11.33 3.30 -9.67
CA ASP A 40 -10.50 4.32 -10.27
C ASP A 40 -9.37 3.68 -11.08
N ALA A 41 -9.47 3.77 -12.40
CA ALA A 41 -8.49 3.17 -13.31
C ALA A 41 -7.07 3.71 -13.08
N ALA A 42 -6.89 4.99 -12.75
CA ALA A 42 -5.56 5.57 -12.53
C ALA A 42 -4.92 5.00 -11.26
N GLN A 43 -5.70 4.89 -10.18
CA GLN A 43 -5.21 4.30 -8.93
C GLN A 43 -4.92 2.80 -9.07
N VAL A 44 -5.73 2.06 -9.84
CA VAL A 44 -5.46 0.65 -10.16
C VAL A 44 -4.14 0.50 -10.93
N GLN A 45 -3.84 1.37 -11.89
CA GLN A 45 -2.55 1.34 -12.59
C GLN A 45 -1.38 1.67 -11.66
N ALA A 46 -1.52 2.69 -10.80
CA ALA A 46 -0.50 3.01 -9.80
C ALA A 46 -0.23 1.82 -8.85
N ALA A 47 -1.28 1.17 -8.36
CA ALA A 47 -1.17 -0.02 -7.52
C ALA A 47 -0.46 -1.19 -8.23
N ARG A 48 -0.72 -1.39 -9.53
CA ARG A 48 0.00 -2.40 -10.35
C ARG A 48 1.49 -2.09 -10.49
N THR A 49 1.83 -0.82 -10.66
CA THR A 49 3.23 -0.36 -10.67
C THR A 49 3.90 -0.63 -9.34
N HIS A 50 3.29 -0.21 -8.22
CA HIS A 50 3.82 -0.48 -6.88
C HIS A 50 3.97 -1.98 -6.61
N TRP A 51 2.98 -2.79 -6.97
CA TRP A 51 3.05 -4.25 -6.87
C TRP A 51 4.27 -4.84 -7.56
N LYS A 52 4.55 -4.40 -8.80
CA LYS A 52 5.72 -4.85 -9.56
C LYS A 52 7.02 -4.41 -8.87
N THR A 53 7.15 -3.13 -8.53
CA THR A 53 8.34 -2.59 -7.87
C THR A 53 8.64 -3.30 -6.54
N MET A 54 7.61 -3.54 -5.72
CA MET A 54 7.79 -4.21 -4.43
C MET A 54 8.19 -5.67 -4.58
N LYS A 55 7.65 -6.39 -5.58
CA LYS A 55 8.11 -7.74 -5.92
C LYS A 55 9.57 -7.76 -6.38
N GLU A 56 9.95 -6.83 -7.26
CA GLU A 56 11.31 -6.71 -7.78
C GLU A 56 12.31 -6.37 -6.67
N ALA A 57 11.89 -5.60 -5.67
CA ALA A 57 12.65 -5.32 -4.45
C ALA A 57 12.72 -6.51 -3.46
N GLY A 58 12.08 -7.65 -3.78
CA GLY A 58 12.13 -8.87 -2.96
C GLY A 58 11.14 -8.91 -1.78
N HIS A 59 10.19 -7.97 -1.71
CA HIS A 59 9.19 -7.99 -0.65
C HIS A 59 8.13 -9.07 -0.88
N VAL A 60 7.61 -9.62 0.22
CA VAL A 60 6.40 -10.44 0.20
C VAL A 60 5.20 -9.51 -0.02
N VAL A 61 4.54 -9.64 -1.17
CA VAL A 61 3.35 -8.85 -1.50
C VAL A 61 2.09 -9.73 -1.48
N THR A 62 1.00 -9.17 -0.97
CA THR A 62 -0.33 -9.79 -1.03
C THR A 62 -1.36 -8.75 -1.45
N TYR A 63 -2.39 -9.18 -2.15
CA TYR A 63 -3.48 -8.34 -2.62
C TYR A 63 -4.77 -8.75 -1.90
N TRP A 64 -5.42 -7.76 -1.29
CA TRP A 64 -6.69 -7.92 -0.61
C TRP A 64 -7.73 -7.02 -1.26
N GLN A 65 -8.94 -7.53 -1.39
CA GLN A 65 -10.07 -6.80 -1.94
C GLN A 65 -11.25 -6.84 -0.99
N GLN A 66 -11.94 -5.72 -0.83
CA GLN A 66 -13.20 -5.69 -0.09
C GLN A 66 -14.32 -6.34 -0.90
N THR A 67 -15.08 -7.22 -0.28
CA THR A 67 -16.26 -7.89 -0.84
C THR A 67 -17.53 -7.05 -0.63
N SER A 68 -18.62 -7.43 -1.30
CA SER A 68 -19.92 -6.76 -1.19
C SER A 68 -20.50 -6.79 0.23
N ASP A 69 -20.12 -7.77 1.05
CA ASP A 69 -20.48 -7.88 2.47
C ASP A 69 -19.49 -7.14 3.40
N ARG A 70 -18.66 -6.24 2.85
CA ARG A 70 -17.66 -5.40 3.54
C ARG A 70 -16.50 -6.15 4.18
N ARG A 71 -16.38 -7.46 3.97
CA ARG A 71 -15.21 -8.25 4.40
C ARG A 71 -14.03 -8.02 3.46
N TRP A 72 -12.84 -8.44 3.88
CA TRP A 72 -11.64 -8.44 3.05
C TRP A 72 -11.23 -9.87 2.72
N GLU A 73 -10.90 -10.10 1.45
CA GLU A 73 -10.41 -11.39 0.96
C GLU A 73 -9.06 -11.24 0.28
N ARG A 74 -8.13 -12.14 0.59
CA ARG A 74 -6.86 -12.24 -0.13
C ARG A 74 -7.09 -12.84 -1.51
N LYS A 75 -6.76 -12.10 -2.56
CA LYS A 75 -6.89 -12.52 -3.96
C LYS A 75 -5.56 -12.99 -4.56
N ALA A 76 -4.42 -12.52 -4.03
CA ALA A 76 -3.07 -12.96 -4.41
C ALA A 76 -2.08 -12.75 -3.26
#